data_AF-A0A1I7YLA4-F1
#
_entry.id   AF-A0A1I7YLA4-F1
#
_cell.length_a   1.000
_cell.length_b   1.000
_cell.length_c   1.000
_cell.angle_alpha   90.00
_cell.angle_beta   90.00
_cell.angle_gamma   90.00
#
_symmetry.space_group_name_H-M   'P 1'
#
loop_
_entity.id
_entity.type
_entity.pdbx_description
1 polymer ?
#
loop_
_entity_poly.entity_id
_entity_poly.type
_entity_poly.pdbx_seq_one_letter_code
_entity_poly.pdbx_strand_id
1 'polypeptide(L)'
;MHCDLQSVEAFEAARKGAVRPSVPDAPIVYDIVIKYFKPPYVGLQVQCTGASVKFLTSFVQEIGFMVDSTASVRRLHCSRIGPFLAKNALLGRDFNLRSVIKNIVRNREVIEGYGTGSNVASAEEHTPTEEEQDLEEVEERGATECVRMAWPREYTSA
;
A
#
# COMPACT_ATOMS: atom_id res chain seq x y z
N MET A 1 -10.00 -21.08 2.69
CA MET A 1 -9.43 -22.37 2.24
C MET A 1 -7.96 -22.38 2.63
N HIS A 2 -7.54 -23.29 3.50
CA HIS A 2 -6.13 -23.45 3.89
C HIS A 2 -5.49 -24.37 2.85
N CYS A 3 -4.83 -23.80 1.85
CA CYS A 3 -4.13 -24.56 0.82
C CYS A 3 -2.68 -24.74 1.29
N ASP A 4 -2.19 -25.97 1.33
CA ASP A 4 -0.79 -26.25 1.64
C ASP A 4 0.08 -25.66 0.52
N LEU A 5 1.06 -24.82 0.89
CA LEU A 5 1.97 -24.15 -0.04
C LEU A 5 2.80 -25.14 -0.87
N GLN A 6 3.00 -26.37 -0.37
CA GLN A 6 3.70 -27.43 -1.09
C GLN A 6 2.77 -28.25 -2.02
N SER A 7 1.47 -27.95 -2.04
CA SER A 7 0.51 -28.68 -2.86
C SER A 7 0.53 -28.26 -4.33
N VAL A 8 0.16 -29.19 -5.20
CA VAL A 8 -0.04 -28.94 -6.63
C VAL A 8 -1.13 -27.88 -6.85
N GLU A 9 -2.16 -27.85 -6.01
CA GLU A 9 -3.22 -26.85 -6.08
C GLU A 9 -2.70 -25.42 -5.85
N ALA A 10 -1.83 -25.24 -4.84
CA ALA A 10 -1.17 -23.95 -4.60
C ALA A 10 -0.28 -23.54 -5.79
N PHE A 11 0.44 -24.49 -6.38
CA PHE A 11 1.27 -24.25 -7.56
C PHE A 11 0.45 -23.85 -8.79
N GLU A 12 -0.67 -24.53 -9.04
CA GLU A 12 -1.58 -24.18 -10.14
C GLU A 12 -2.27 -22.84 -9.93
N ALA A 13 -2.62 -22.50 -8.69
CA ALA A 13 -3.16 -21.19 -8.34
C ALA A 13 -2.13 -20.07 -8.57
N ALA A 14 -0.87 -20.28 -8.15
CA ALA A 14 0.21 -19.34 -8.38
C ALA A 14 0.53 -19.15 -9.88
N ARG A 15 0.42 -20.21 -10.70
CA ARG A 15 0.57 -20.13 -12.16
C ARG A 15 -0.47 -19.24 -12.84
N LYS A 16 -1.65 -19.08 -12.24
CA LYS A 16 -2.75 -18.25 -12.80
C LYS A 16 -2.57 -16.76 -12.49
N GLY A 17 -1.58 -16.38 -11.68
CA GLY A 17 -1.26 -15.00 -11.32
C GLY A 17 -1.10 -14.82 -9.80
N ALA A 18 -1.06 -13.56 -9.36
CA ALA A 18 -0.93 -13.24 -7.94
C ALA A 18 -2.07 -13.86 -7.12
N VAL A 19 -1.71 -14.61 -6.07
CA VAL A 19 -2.65 -15.32 -5.21
C VAL A 19 -3.60 -14.31 -4.57
N ARG A 20 -4.89 -14.40 -4.90
CA ARG A 20 -5.94 -13.58 -4.30
C ARG A 20 -6.59 -14.34 -3.13
N PRO A 21 -6.94 -13.65 -2.04
CA PRO A 21 -7.67 -14.27 -0.95
C PRO A 21 -9.02 -14.81 -1.46
N SER A 22 -9.39 -16.00 -1.02
CA SER A 22 -10.69 -16.61 -1.32
C SER A 22 -11.84 -15.88 -0.60
N VAL A 23 -11.54 -15.15 0.48
CA VAL A 23 -12.51 -14.32 1.21
C VAL A 23 -12.30 -12.88 0.77
N PRO A 24 -13.34 -12.18 0.28
CA PRO A 24 -13.24 -10.76 -0.01
C PRO A 24 -12.76 -10.02 1.25
N ASP A 25 -11.85 -9.07 1.07
CA ASP A 25 -11.27 -8.23 2.13
C ASP A 25 -10.40 -8.94 3.19
N ALA A 26 -10.06 -10.22 3.01
CA ALA A 26 -9.04 -10.82 3.87
C ALA A 26 -7.65 -10.23 3.56
N PRO A 27 -6.92 -9.68 4.56
CA PRO A 27 -5.62 -9.10 4.34
C PRO A 27 -4.60 -10.17 3.98
N ILE A 28 -3.85 -9.96 2.89
CA ILE A 28 -2.68 -10.79 2.54
C ILE A 28 -1.47 -9.87 2.41
N VAL A 29 -0.38 -10.25 3.06
CA VAL A 29 0.94 -9.64 2.89
C VAL A 29 1.73 -10.48 1.89
N TYR A 30 2.17 -9.85 0.79
CA TYR A 30 2.94 -10.50 -0.27
C TYR A 30 4.45 -10.38 -0.06
N ASP A 31 4.90 -9.22 0.44
CA ASP A 31 6.31 -8.91 0.55
C ASP A 31 6.55 -7.90 1.67
N ILE A 32 7.70 -8.02 2.33
CA ILE A 32 8.14 -7.16 3.42
C ILE A 32 9.63 -6.88 3.24
N VAL A 33 9.97 -5.60 3.12
CA VAL A 33 11.35 -5.14 2.97
C VAL A 33 11.67 -4.13 4.05
N ILE A 34 12.78 -4.34 4.77
CA ILE A 34 13.32 -3.35 5.71
C ILE A 34 14.02 -2.26 4.89
N LYS A 35 13.56 -1.02 5.00
CA LYS A 35 14.14 0.15 4.31
C LYS A 35 15.31 0.75 5.07
N TYR A 36 15.13 0.94 6.37
CA TYR A 36 16.17 1.44 7.25
C TYR A 36 15.96 0.88 8.66
N PHE A 37 17.07 0.81 9.40
CA PHE A 37 17.09 0.42 10.80
C PHE A 37 18.05 1.34 11.54
N LYS A 38 17.49 2.22 12.38
CA LYS A 38 18.21 3.17 13.23
C LYS A 38 17.58 3.12 14.62
N PRO A 39 18.02 2.21 15.51
CA PRO A 39 17.39 2.01 16.81
C PRO A 39 17.09 3.34 17.54
N PRO A 40 15.88 3.53 18.09
CA PRO A 40 14.75 2.58 18.16
C PRO A 40 13.83 2.56 16.93
N TYR A 41 14.18 3.25 15.85
CA TYR A 41 13.34 3.42 14.66
C TYR A 41 13.63 2.38 13.56
N VAL A 42 12.57 1.80 13.01
CA VAL A 42 12.62 0.88 11.88
C VAL A 42 11.64 1.34 10.80
N GLY A 43 12.08 1.30 9.54
CA GLY A 43 11.24 1.57 8.37
C GLY A 43 10.93 0.27 7.63
N LEU A 44 9.64 -0.06 7.48
CA LEU A 44 9.17 -1.25 6.76
C LEU A 44 8.38 -0.84 5.51
N GLN A 45 8.73 -1.42 4.37
CA GLN A 45 7.88 -1.41 3.17
C GLN A 45 7.12 -2.72 3.12
N VAL A 46 5.78 -2.64 3.18
CA VAL A 46 4.89 -3.80 3.16
C VAL A 46 4.03 -3.76 1.90
N GLN A 47 4.09 -4.83 1.10
CA GLN A 47 3.18 -5.03 -0.02
C GLN A 47 2.02 -5.91 0.43
N CYS A 48 0.80 -5.39 0.36
CA CYS A 48 -0.38 -6.10 0.85
C CYS A 48 -1.63 -5.80 0.01
N THR A 49 -2.61 -6.69 0.08
CA THR A 49 -3.98 -6.48 -0.44
C THR A 49 -4.99 -6.64 0.67
N GLY A 50 -6.12 -5.91 0.61
CA GLY A 50 -7.20 -6.03 1.60
C GLY A 50 -6.79 -5.63 3.02
N ALA A 51 -5.63 -4.99 3.20
CA ALA A 51 -5.14 -4.59 4.50
C ALA A 51 -5.79 -3.28 4.94
N SER A 52 -6.26 -3.25 6.19
CA SER A 52 -6.69 -2.02 6.86
C SER A 52 -5.54 -1.39 7.65
N VAL A 53 -5.67 -0.11 8.01
CA VAL A 53 -4.72 0.55 8.91
C VAL A 53 -4.60 -0.21 10.25
N LYS A 54 -5.72 -0.70 10.78
CA LYS A 54 -5.74 -1.50 12.02
C LYS A 54 -4.91 -2.76 11.88
N PHE A 55 -5.07 -3.49 10.77
CA PHE A 55 -4.27 -4.67 10.48
C PHE A 55 -2.78 -4.36 10.46
N LEU A 56 -2.35 -3.31 9.75
CA LEU A 56 -0.93 -2.94 9.66
C LEU A 56 -0.36 -2.51 11.02
N THR A 57 -1.13 -1.79 11.84
CA THR A 57 -0.71 -1.42 13.19
C THR A 57 -0.55 -2.62 14.11
N SER A 58 -1.52 -3.54 14.11
CA SER A 58 -1.43 -4.79 14.87
C SER A 58 -0.30 -5.68 14.38
N PHE A 59 -0.08 -5.76 13.07
CA PHE A 59 1.01 -6.50 12.46
C PHE A 59 2.39 -6.01 12.94
N VAL A 60 2.60 -4.70 13.01
CA VAL A 60 3.85 -4.14 13.54
C VAL A 60 4.00 -4.41 15.04
N GLN A 61 2.91 -4.35 15.81
CA GLN A 61 2.93 -4.70 17.24
C GLN A 61 3.33 -6.17 17.45
N GLU A 62 2.80 -7.09 16.64
CA GLU A 62 3.17 -8.51 16.66
C GLU A 62 4.65 -8.72 16.32
N ILE A 63 5.20 -7.98 15.35
CA ILE A 63 6.64 -8.00 15.07
C ILE A 63 7.45 -7.57 16.31
N GLY A 64 7.04 -6.51 17.00
CA GLY A 64 7.67 -6.10 18.25
C GLY A 64 7.65 -7.22 19.30
N PHE A 65 6.48 -7.83 19.48
CA PHE A 65 6.29 -8.94 20.42
C PHE A 65 7.16 -10.15 20.10
N MET A 66 7.33 -10.50 18.81
CA MET A 66 8.20 -11.60 18.37
C MET A 66 9.68 -11.39 18.68
N VAL A 67 10.11 -10.15 18.93
CA VAL A 67 11.51 -9.79 19.27
C VAL A 67 11.62 -9.39 20.75
N ASP A 68 10.69 -9.85 21.60
CA ASP A 68 10.64 -9.53 23.03
C ASP A 68 10.64 -8.02 23.32
N SER A 69 10.03 -7.23 22.42
CA SER A 69 9.96 -5.78 22.48
C SER A 69 8.52 -5.29 22.31
N THR A 70 8.34 -3.98 22.31
CA THR A 70 7.06 -3.34 21.97
C THR A 70 7.30 -2.38 20.82
N ALA A 71 6.63 -2.60 19.70
CA ALA A 71 6.67 -1.73 18.55
C ALA A 71 5.32 -1.02 18.38
N SER A 72 5.36 0.27 18.08
CA SER A 72 4.18 1.07 17.73
C SER A 72 4.41 1.79 16.42
N VAL A 73 3.36 1.92 15.62
CA VAL A 73 3.44 2.62 14.33
C VAL A 73 3.44 4.12 14.56
N ARG A 74 4.55 4.78 14.23
CA ARG A 74 4.67 6.25 14.29
C ARG A 74 4.14 6.94 13.02
N ARG A 75 4.39 6.35 11.85
CA ARG A 75 3.97 6.90 10.56
C ARG A 75 3.52 5.76 9.65
N LEU A 76 2.40 5.95 8.98
CA LEU A 76 1.90 5.05 7.95
C LEU A 76 1.57 5.86 6.70
N HIS A 77 2.10 5.44 5.56
CA HIS A 77 1.87 6.11 4.28
C HIS A 77 1.75 5.07 3.16
N CYS A 78 0.78 5.27 2.27
CA CYS A 78 0.60 4.43 1.10
C CYS A 78 1.42 4.99 -0.08
N SER A 79 2.53 4.33 -0.44
CA SER A 79 3.39 4.77 -1.55
C SER A 79 2.86 4.42 -2.93
N ARG A 80 2.07 3.35 -3.03
CA ARG A 80 1.59 2.78 -4.30
C ARG A 80 0.23 2.09 -4.11
N ILE A 81 -0.68 2.35 -5.04
CA ILE A 81 -1.95 1.64 -5.17
C ILE A 81 -2.02 1.04 -6.58
N GLY A 82 -1.84 -0.27 -6.67
CA GLY A 82 -1.77 -0.96 -7.97
C GLY A 82 -0.69 -0.33 -8.87
N PRO A 83 -1.03 0.12 -10.10
CA PRO A 83 -0.08 0.77 -10.99
C PRO A 83 0.21 2.24 -10.63
N PHE A 84 -0.55 2.84 -9.71
CA PHE A 84 -0.42 4.26 -9.38
C PHE A 84 0.58 4.47 -8.25
N LEU A 85 1.55 5.36 -8.48
CA LEU A 85 2.49 5.85 -7.47
C LEU A 85 2.05 7.22 -6.94
N ALA A 86 2.66 7.68 -5.86
CA ALA A 86 2.47 9.04 -5.33
C ALA A 86 2.66 10.14 -6.40
N LYS A 87 3.56 9.95 -7.38
CA LYS A 87 3.78 10.87 -8.52
C LYS A 87 2.56 11.04 -9.44
N ASN A 88 1.62 10.10 -9.39
CA ASN A 88 0.39 10.11 -10.19
C ASN A 88 -0.78 10.75 -9.43
N ALA A 89 -0.62 11.02 -8.12
CA ALA A 89 -1.64 11.63 -7.30
C ALA A 89 -1.76 13.14 -7.57
N LEU A 90 -2.98 13.66 -7.46
CA LEU A 90 -3.25 15.09 -7.53
C LEU A 90 -3.25 15.67 -6.11
N LEU A 91 -2.40 16.66 -5.83
CA LEU A 91 -2.39 17.33 -4.53
C LEU A 91 -3.66 18.14 -4.33
N GLY A 92 -4.14 18.24 -3.09
CA GLY A 92 -5.36 18.99 -2.75
C GLY A 92 -5.31 20.47 -3.16
N ARG A 93 -4.13 21.09 -3.09
CA ARG A 93 -3.92 22.48 -3.56
C ARG A 93 -4.17 22.66 -5.06
N ASP A 94 -3.99 21.59 -5.84
CA ASP A 94 -4.09 21.57 -7.29
C ASP A 94 -5.44 21.00 -7.75
N PHE A 95 -6.43 20.89 -6.86
CA PHE A 95 -7.77 20.37 -7.15
C PHE A 95 -8.64 21.38 -7.92
N ASN A 96 -8.19 21.75 -9.11
CA ASN A 96 -8.94 22.54 -10.07
C ASN A 96 -9.33 21.70 -11.29
N LEU A 97 -10.40 22.08 -11.99
CA LEU A 97 -10.94 21.30 -13.11
C LEU A 97 -9.89 20.99 -14.20
N ARG A 98 -9.03 21.95 -14.51
CA ARG A 98 -8.00 21.80 -15.55
C ARG A 98 -6.94 20.78 -15.13
N SER A 99 -6.49 20.83 -13.88
CA SER A 99 -5.54 19.90 -13.29
C SER A 99 -6.12 18.49 -13.18
N VAL A 100 -7.40 18.37 -12.82
CA VAL A 100 -8.10 17.08 -12.79
C VAL A 100 -8.15 16.45 -14.18
N ILE A 101 -8.56 17.20 -15.22
CA ILE A 101 -8.60 16.69 -16.59
C ILE A 101 -7.19 16.26 -17.06
N LYS A 102 -6.17 17.10 -16.79
CA LYS A 102 -4.77 16.76 -17.12
C LYS A 102 -4.30 15.50 -16.40
N ASN A 103 -4.63 15.35 -15.13
CA ASN A 103 -4.27 14.17 -14.33
C ASN A 103 -4.97 12.90 -14.86
N ILE A 104 -6.25 12.97 -15.22
CA ILE A 104 -6.99 11.87 -15.84
C ILE A 104 -6.33 11.43 -17.15
N VAL A 105 -5.99 12.37 -18.04
CA VAL A 105 -5.33 12.06 -19.32
C VAL A 105 -3.96 11.41 -19.08
N ARG A 106 -3.15 11.95 -18.17
CA ARG A 106 -1.83 11.39 -17.84
C ARG A 106 -1.92 9.99 -17.24
N ASN A 107 -2.90 9.75 -16.36
CA ASN A 107 -3.08 8.46 -15.70
C ASN A 107 -3.69 7.39 -16.61
N ARG A 108 -4.28 7.78 -17.75
CA ARG A 108 -4.77 6.85 -18.75
C ARG A 108 -3.64 6.01 -19.35
N GLU A 109 -2.50 6.63 -19.65
CA GLU A 109 -1.31 5.94 -20.19
C GLU A 109 -0.81 4.86 -19.21
N VAL A 110 -0.87 5.15 -17.90
CA VAL A 110 -0.48 4.21 -16.84
C VAL A 110 -1.41 3.00 -16.80
N ILE A 111 -2.72 3.20 -17.01
CA ILE A 111 -3.70 2.11 -17.05
C ILE A 111 -3.51 1.25 -18.30
N GLU A 112 -3.34 1.89 -19.46
CA GLU A 112 -3.15 1.20 -20.74
C GLU A 112 -1.87 0.34 -20.72
N GLY A 113 -0.77 0.86 -20.14
CA GLY A 113 0.46 0.09 -19.97
C GLY A 113 0.39 -1.04 -18.94
N TYR A 114 -0.53 -0.99 -17.98
CA TYR A 114 -0.69 -2.04 -16.96
C TYR A 114 -1.39 -3.29 -17.50
N GLY A 115 -2.36 -3.13 -18.42
CA GLY A 115 -3.12 -4.23 -19.01
C GLY A 115 -2.29 -5.21 -19.85
N THR A 116 -1.14 -4.78 -20.38
CA THR A 116 -0.26 -5.60 -21.25
C THR A 116 0.72 -6.47 -20.47
N GLY A 117 0.68 -6.49 -19.14
CA GLY A 117 1.51 -7.38 -18.31
C GLY A 117 3.00 -7.03 -18.25
N SER A 118 3.42 -5.90 -18.82
CA SER A 118 4.84 -5.53 -18.98
C SER A 118 5.54 -5.07 -17.69
N ASN A 119 4.83 -4.76 -16.60
CA ASN A 119 5.40 -4.04 -15.45
C ASN A 119 5.20 -4.75 -14.11
N VAL A 120 5.39 -6.07 -14.06
CA VAL A 120 5.53 -6.80 -12.77
C VAL A 120 6.97 -6.76 -12.25
N ALA A 121 7.95 -6.32 -13.06
CA ALA A 121 9.37 -6.40 -12.71
C ALA A 121 10.06 -5.08 -12.34
N SER A 122 9.39 -3.94 -12.41
CA SER A 122 10.02 -2.67 -12.02
C SER A 122 9.53 -2.27 -10.64
N ALA A 123 10.09 -2.93 -9.63
CA ALA A 123 10.36 -2.27 -8.36
C ALA A 123 11.24 -1.06 -8.68
N GLU A 124 10.63 0.07 -9.08
CA GLU A 124 11.34 1.34 -9.12
C GLU A 124 11.96 1.52 -7.73
N GLU A 125 13.29 1.52 -7.69
CA GLU A 125 14.06 1.84 -6.50
C GLU A 125 13.50 3.13 -5.92
N HIS A 126 13.07 3.05 -4.66
CA HIS A 126 12.75 4.23 -3.90
C HIS A 126 14.07 4.97 -3.69
N THR A 127 14.39 5.94 -4.56
CA THR A 127 15.37 6.97 -4.23
C THR A 127 14.89 7.64 -2.95
N PRO A 128 15.74 7.79 -1.91
CA PRO A 128 15.35 8.53 -0.72
C PRO A 128 15.05 9.96 -1.17
N THR A 129 13.77 10.35 -1.19
CA THR A 129 13.41 11.76 -1.29
C THR A 129 13.95 12.41 -0.01
N GLU A 130 14.56 13.58 -0.13
CA GLU A 130 15.22 14.37 0.93
C GLU A 130 14.30 14.74 2.13
N GLU A 131 13.06 14.24 2.17
CA GLU A 131 12.09 14.42 3.26
C GLU A 131 12.43 13.63 4.55
N GLU A 132 13.52 12.86 4.58
CA GLU A 132 13.95 12.12 5.78
C GLU A 132 14.71 12.97 6.83
N GLN A 133 14.96 14.26 6.58
CA GLN A 133 15.69 15.13 7.52
C GLN A 133 14.83 15.98 8.46
N ASP A 134 13.53 16.13 8.24
CA ASP A 134 12.67 16.94 9.11
C ASP A 134 11.86 16.05 10.06
N LEU A 135 12.53 15.55 11.10
CA LEU A 135 11.92 14.80 12.21
C LEU A 135 11.53 15.69 13.41
N GLU A 136 11.30 16.97 13.19
CA GLU A 136 10.77 17.89 14.22
C GLU A 136 9.35 18.35 13.88
N GLU A 137 8.44 18.04 14.81
CA GLU A 137 7.04 18.47 14.94
C GLU A 137 6.02 18.01 13.87
N VAL A 138 5.39 16.85 14.14
CA VAL A 138 4.08 16.51 13.56
C VAL A 138 3.04 16.58 14.67
N GLU A 139 2.24 17.64 14.66
CA GLU A 139 0.97 17.75 15.40
C GLU A 139 0.13 16.48 15.20
N GLU A 140 -0.49 15.99 16.27
CA GLU A 140 -1.52 14.94 16.25
C GLU A 140 -2.73 15.38 15.42
N ARG A 141 -2.62 15.29 14.09
CA ARG A 141 -3.76 15.35 13.19
C ARG A 141 -4.35 13.95 13.14
N GLY A 142 -5.54 13.82 13.72
CA GLY A 142 -6.27 12.55 13.87
C GLY A 142 -6.14 11.66 12.64
N ALA A 143 -5.91 10.37 12.90
CA ALA A 143 -5.64 9.32 11.92
C ALA A 143 -6.70 9.33 10.80
N THR A 144 -6.45 10.09 9.75
CA THR A 144 -7.16 9.96 8.50
C THR A 144 -6.68 8.67 7.90
N GLU A 145 -7.61 7.73 7.76
CA GLU A 145 -7.34 6.39 7.26
C GLU A 145 -6.78 6.48 5.83
N CYS A 146 -5.46 6.47 5.70
CA CYS A 146 -4.70 6.59 4.45
C CYS A 146 -5.02 5.47 3.43
N VAL A 147 -5.87 4.51 3.82
CA VAL A 147 -6.19 3.28 3.10
C VAL A 147 -7.68 3.21 2.73
N ARG A 148 -8.48 4.25 2.97
CA ARG A 148 -9.85 4.26 2.43
C ARG A 148 -9.80 4.29 0.91
N MET A 149 -10.12 3.16 0.29
CA MET A 149 -10.58 3.15 -1.10
C MET A 149 -11.80 4.08 -1.20
N ALA A 150 -11.77 4.94 -2.21
CA ALA A 150 -12.63 6.10 -2.31
C ALA A 150 -14.13 5.71 -2.35
N TRP A 151 -14.87 6.23 -1.36
CA TRP A 151 -16.32 6.34 -1.24
C TRP A 151 -17.15 5.04 -1.20
N PRO A 152 -17.87 4.73 -0.10
CA PRO A 152 -19.08 3.94 -0.23
C PRO A 152 -20.05 4.73 -1.11
N ARG A 153 -20.37 4.22 -2.30
CA ARG A 153 -21.47 4.77 -3.10
C ARG A 153 -22.77 4.32 -2.46
N GLU A 154 -23.28 5.09 -1.51
CA GLU A 154 -24.68 5.00 -1.13
C GLU A 154 -25.50 5.61 -2.26
N TYR A 155 -25.89 4.80 -3.24
CA TYR A 155 -27.00 5.16 -4.11
C TYR A 155 -28.26 5.09 -3.25
N THR A 156 -28.70 6.22 -2.71
CA THR A 156 -30.08 6.35 -2.26
C THR A 156 -30.98 6.09 -3.47
N SER A 157 -31.66 4.94 -3.46
CA SER A 157 -32.76 4.67 -4.38
C SER A 157 -33.84 5.71 -4.15
N ALA A 158 -34.01 6.63 -5.09
CA ALA A 158 -35.19 7.50 -5.20
C ALA A 158 -36.26 6.79 -6.04
#